data_AF-A0A923S9W2-F1
#
_entry.id   AF-A0A923S9W2-F1
#
_cell.length_a   1.000
_cell.length_b   1.000
_cell.length_c   1.000
_cell.angle_alpha   90.00
_cell.angle_beta   90.00
_cell.angle_gamma   90.00
#
_symmetry.space_group_name_H-M   'P 1'
#
loop_
_entity.id
_entity.type
_entity.pdbx_description
1 polymer ?
#
loop_
_entity_poly.entity_id
_entity_poly.type
_entity_poly.pdbx_seq_one_letter_code
_entity_poly.pdbx_strand_id
1 'polypeptide(L)'
;MDKTTMQATARQWIAGFDRGAHRAIAGYRSGAGRLGSVARARWDRAFAESSPKLSAETRRNASHFRDVVAGYYGKGVAVSATGAERAVGTLVEAAQAAAGRMAR
;
A
#
# COMPACT_ATOMS: atom_id res chain seq x y z
N MET A 1 -37.44 -13.02 7.98
CA MET A 1 -36.15 -13.35 7.34
C MET A 1 -35.60 -14.58 8.05
N ASP A 2 -35.34 -15.67 7.34
CA ASP A 2 -34.83 -16.90 7.95
C ASP A 2 -33.28 -16.84 8.13
N LYS A 3 -32.74 -17.60 9.10
CA LYS A 3 -31.30 -17.67 9.44
C LYS A 3 -30.41 -17.92 8.22
N THR A 4 -30.83 -18.77 7.29
CA THR A 4 -30.10 -19.08 6.05
C THR A 4 -29.98 -17.87 5.14
N THR A 5 -31.06 -17.07 5.04
CA THR A 5 -31.04 -15.81 4.29
C THR A 5 -30.12 -14.78 4.94
N MET A 6 -30.12 -14.66 6.28
CA MET A 6 -29.21 -13.73 6.99
C MET A 6 -27.74 -14.12 6.78
N GLN A 7 -27.43 -15.42 6.84
CA GLN A 7 -26.10 -15.94 6.64
C GLN A 7 -25.56 -15.66 5.22
N ALA A 8 -26.40 -15.87 4.20
CA ALA A 8 -26.05 -15.60 2.82
C ALA A 8 -25.72 -14.10 2.62
N THR A 9 -26.57 -13.22 3.15
CA THR A 9 -26.35 -11.77 3.12
C THR A 9 -25.06 -11.37 3.84
N ALA A 10 -24.81 -11.92 5.03
CA ALA A 10 -23.59 -11.64 5.80
C ALA A 10 -22.33 -12.07 5.03
N ARG A 11 -22.33 -13.27 4.42
CA ARG A 11 -21.21 -13.75 3.61
C ARG A 11 -20.98 -12.89 2.37
N GLN A 12 -22.06 -12.46 1.70
CA GLN A 12 -21.97 -11.59 0.54
C GLN A 12 -21.36 -10.24 0.91
N TRP A 13 -21.77 -9.67 2.06
CA TRP A 13 -21.22 -8.42 2.56
C TRP A 13 -19.73 -8.55 2.93
N ILE A 14 -19.35 -9.61 3.65
CA ILE A 14 -17.95 -9.88 3.99
C ILE A 14 -17.08 -9.99 2.73
N ALA A 15 -17.56 -10.71 1.70
CA ALA A 15 -16.83 -10.83 0.43
C ALA A 15 -16.76 -9.49 -0.32
N GLY A 16 -17.79 -8.64 -0.21
CA GLY A 16 -17.78 -7.28 -0.75
C GLY A 16 -16.73 -6.40 -0.06
N PHE A 17 -16.69 -6.43 1.26
CA PHE A 17 -15.68 -5.75 2.07
C PHE A 17 -14.26 -6.21 1.70
N ASP A 18 -14.03 -7.51 1.66
CA ASP A 18 -12.73 -8.12 1.34
C ASP A 18 -12.18 -7.59 0.00
N ARG A 19 -13.01 -7.67 -1.07
CA ARG A 19 -12.64 -7.14 -2.38
C ARG A 19 -12.39 -5.63 -2.37
N GLY A 20 -13.24 -4.88 -1.66
CA GLY A 20 -13.12 -3.42 -1.55
C GLY A 20 -11.81 -3.01 -0.88
N ALA A 21 -11.48 -3.66 0.23
CA ALA A 21 -10.27 -3.41 0.99
C ALA A 21 -9.00 -3.76 0.17
N HIS A 22 -8.96 -4.92 -0.48
CA HIS A 22 -7.83 -5.29 -1.34
C HIS A 22 -7.66 -4.35 -2.53
N ARG A 23 -8.75 -3.88 -3.15
CA ARG A 23 -8.69 -2.84 -4.20
C ARG A 23 -8.13 -1.52 -3.67
N ALA A 24 -8.56 -1.09 -2.48
CA ALA A 24 -8.06 0.12 -1.86
C ALA A 24 -6.55 0.02 -1.56
N ILE A 25 -6.09 -1.11 -1.02
CA ILE A 25 -4.66 -1.35 -0.75
C ILE A 25 -3.84 -1.37 -2.05
N ALA A 26 -4.34 -2.03 -3.10
CA ALA A 26 -3.70 -2.01 -4.41
C ALA A 26 -3.63 -0.60 -5.00
N GLY A 27 -4.72 0.18 -4.85
CA GLY A 27 -4.78 1.59 -5.23
C GLY A 27 -3.76 2.44 -4.49
N TYR A 28 -3.62 2.24 -3.18
CA TYR A 28 -2.60 2.88 -2.35
C TYR A 28 -1.18 2.54 -2.85
N ARG A 29 -0.86 1.25 -3.06
CA ARG A 29 0.46 0.81 -3.54
C ARG A 29 0.80 1.44 -4.90
N SER A 30 -0.15 1.43 -5.82
CA SER A 30 0.00 2.05 -7.15
C SER A 30 0.18 3.57 -7.06
N GLY A 31 -0.65 4.25 -6.25
CA GLY A 31 -0.60 5.69 -6.04
C GLY A 31 0.72 6.14 -5.41
N ALA A 32 1.19 5.42 -4.39
CA ALA A 32 2.48 5.66 -3.77
C ALA A 32 3.64 5.45 -4.75
N GLY A 33 3.58 4.42 -5.60
CA GLY A 33 4.54 4.24 -6.70
C GLY A 33 4.62 5.47 -7.61
N ARG A 34 3.46 6.01 -8.04
CA ARG A 34 3.41 7.24 -8.85
C ARG A 34 4.00 8.45 -8.14
N LEU A 35 3.70 8.63 -6.86
CA LEU A 35 4.26 9.72 -6.05
C LEU A 35 5.79 9.60 -5.96
N GLY A 36 6.32 8.39 -5.74
CA GLY A 36 7.75 8.11 -5.77
C GLY A 36 8.40 8.48 -7.10
N SER A 37 7.79 8.11 -8.23
CA SER A 37 8.28 8.48 -9.57
C SER A 37 8.29 10.00 -9.80
N VAL A 38 7.23 10.71 -9.38
CA VAL A 38 7.16 12.16 -9.49
C VAL A 38 8.21 12.85 -8.63
N ALA A 39 8.41 12.38 -7.39
CA ALA A 39 9.45 12.89 -6.51
C ALA A 39 10.85 12.66 -7.09
N ARG A 40 11.09 11.49 -7.69
CA ARG A 40 12.35 11.15 -8.38
C ARG A 40 12.63 12.10 -9.54
N ALA A 41 11.65 12.30 -10.42
CA ALA A 41 11.80 13.21 -11.56
C ALA A 41 12.08 14.65 -11.12
N ARG A 42 11.41 15.12 -10.05
CA ARG A 42 11.67 16.45 -9.47
C ARG A 42 13.07 16.57 -8.91
N TRP A 43 13.54 15.56 -8.17
CA TRP A 43 14.90 15.53 -7.65
C TRP A 43 15.93 15.58 -8.78
N ASP A 44 15.77 14.72 -9.80
CA ASP A 44 16.75 14.62 -10.89
C ASP A 44 16.84 15.90 -11.69
N ARG A 45 15.72 16.59 -11.91
CA ARG A 45 15.70 17.91 -12.52
C ARG A 45 16.47 18.94 -11.69
N ALA A 46 16.15 19.08 -10.41
CA ALA A 46 16.82 20.05 -9.53
C ALA A 46 18.32 19.74 -9.37
N PHE A 47 18.67 18.45 -9.33
CA PHE A 47 20.05 18.00 -9.27
C PHE A 47 20.81 18.31 -10.56
N ALA A 48 20.21 18.12 -11.74
CA ALA A 48 20.82 18.49 -13.01
C ALA A 48 21.09 20.00 -13.10
N GLU A 49 20.15 20.83 -12.67
CA GLU A 49 20.30 22.29 -12.63
C GLU A 49 21.41 22.75 -11.66
N SER A 50 21.58 22.04 -10.54
CA SER A 50 22.57 22.39 -9.50
C SER A 50 23.95 21.78 -9.74
N SER A 51 24.02 20.61 -10.39
CA SER A 51 25.21 19.78 -10.57
C SER A 51 26.47 20.53 -11.02
N PRO A 52 26.41 21.48 -11.99
CA PRO A 52 27.60 22.22 -12.45
C PRO A 52 28.28 23.06 -11.36
N LYS A 53 27.55 23.42 -10.29
CA LYS A 53 28.03 24.26 -9.19
C LYS A 53 28.50 23.45 -7.99
N LEU A 54 28.39 22.13 -8.04
CA LEU A 54 28.68 21.23 -6.93
C LEU A 54 30.01 20.52 -7.12
N SER A 55 30.70 20.24 -6.01
CA SER A 55 31.89 19.39 -6.03
C SER A 55 31.52 17.96 -6.48
N ALA A 56 32.52 17.19 -6.93
CA ALA A 56 32.33 15.79 -7.28
C ALA A 56 31.80 14.96 -6.09
N GLU A 57 32.30 15.23 -4.89
CA GLU A 57 31.87 14.57 -3.67
C GLU A 57 30.40 14.90 -3.34
N THR A 58 29.99 16.16 -3.40
CA THR A 58 28.60 16.55 -3.14
C THR A 58 27.65 15.91 -4.14
N ARG A 59 28.03 15.81 -5.41
CA ARG A 59 27.23 15.12 -6.43
C ARG A 59 27.04 13.63 -6.12
N ARG A 60 28.11 12.96 -5.69
CA ARG A 60 28.06 11.56 -5.27
C ARG A 60 27.16 11.37 -4.04
N ASN A 61 27.33 12.22 -3.02
CA ASN A 61 26.56 12.14 -1.79
C ASN A 61 25.08 12.43 -2.02
N ALA A 62 24.75 13.41 -2.85
CA ALA A 62 23.37 13.72 -3.23
C ALA A 62 22.69 12.57 -3.99
N SER A 63 23.41 11.93 -4.91
CA SER A 63 22.90 10.76 -5.64
C SER A 63 22.65 9.58 -4.69
N HIS A 64 23.59 9.30 -3.80
CA HIS A 64 23.46 8.25 -2.79
C HIS A 64 22.30 8.52 -1.83
N PHE A 65 22.18 9.75 -1.32
CA PHE A 65 21.09 10.15 -0.43
C PHE A 65 19.72 9.91 -1.08
N ARG A 66 19.55 10.33 -2.34
CA ARG A 66 18.32 10.10 -3.10
C ARG A 66 17.98 8.61 -3.19
N ASP A 67 18.97 7.76 -3.48
CA ASP A 67 18.74 6.33 -3.64
C ASP A 67 18.39 5.66 -2.30
N VAL A 68 19.02 6.08 -1.20
CA VAL A 68 18.67 5.64 0.16
C VAL A 68 17.24 6.04 0.52
N VAL A 69 16.87 7.31 0.33
CA VAL A 69 15.52 7.81 0.63
C VAL A 69 14.46 7.10 -0.23
N ALA A 70 14.72 6.93 -1.53
CA ALA A 70 13.82 6.19 -2.42
C ALA A 70 13.65 4.74 -1.97
N GLY A 71 14.74 4.08 -1.54
CA GLY A 71 14.70 2.73 -0.99
C GLY A 71 13.84 2.62 0.28
N TYR A 72 14.01 3.54 1.23
CA TYR A 72 13.20 3.57 2.45
C TYR A 72 11.73 3.87 2.16
N TYR A 73 11.45 4.80 1.25
CA TYR A 73 10.09 5.09 0.82
C TYR A 73 9.40 3.85 0.24
N GLY A 74 10.06 3.17 -0.71
CA GLY A 74 9.52 1.94 -1.33
C GLY A 74 9.29 0.83 -0.29
N LYS A 75 10.23 0.62 0.63
CA LYS A 75 10.08 -0.34 1.73
C LYS A 75 8.91 0.00 2.65
N GLY A 76 8.75 1.27 3.02
CA GLY A 76 7.65 1.73 3.86
C GLY A 76 6.29 1.46 3.22
N VAL A 77 6.13 1.83 1.95
CA VAL A 77 4.91 1.55 1.16
C VAL A 77 4.62 0.05 1.12
N ALA A 78 5.63 -0.78 0.88
CA ALA A 78 5.46 -2.23 0.82
C ALA A 78 5.03 -2.80 2.18
N VAL A 79 5.71 -2.44 3.27
CA VAL A 79 5.39 -2.90 4.63
C VAL A 79 3.98 -2.50 5.03
N SER A 80 3.58 -1.25 4.79
CA SER A 80 2.22 -0.78 5.11
C SER A 80 1.16 -1.52 4.30
N ALA A 81 1.35 -1.71 2.99
CA ALA A 81 0.40 -2.42 2.15
C ALA A 81 0.27 -3.91 2.54
N THR A 82 1.39 -4.60 2.75
CA THR A 82 1.39 -6.01 3.19
C THR A 82 0.80 -6.16 4.59
N GLY A 83 1.07 -5.22 5.50
CA GLY A 83 0.46 -5.20 6.83
C GLY A 83 -1.06 -5.03 6.77
N ALA A 84 -1.53 -4.13 5.91
CA ALA A 84 -2.97 -3.94 5.68
C ALA A 84 -3.63 -5.18 5.06
N GLU A 85 -3.00 -5.83 4.08
CA GLU A 85 -3.48 -7.09 3.49
C GLU A 85 -3.66 -8.17 4.57
N ARG A 86 -2.67 -8.33 5.45
CA ARG A 86 -2.76 -9.28 6.57
C ARG A 86 -3.88 -8.94 7.55
N ALA A 87 -4.00 -7.66 7.94
CA ALA A 87 -5.04 -7.23 8.87
C ALA A 87 -6.46 -7.46 8.29
N VAL A 88 -6.65 -7.15 7.01
CA VAL A 88 -7.91 -7.40 6.29
C VAL A 88 -8.19 -8.89 6.22
N GLY A 89 -7.21 -9.72 5.87
CA GLY A 89 -7.34 -11.17 5.82
C GLY A 89 -7.80 -11.74 7.17
N THR A 90 -7.11 -11.40 8.26
CA THR A 90 -7.49 -11.84 9.62
C THR A 90 -8.91 -11.42 9.99
N LEU A 91 -9.30 -10.18 9.67
CA LEU A 91 -10.65 -9.68 9.96
C LEU A 91 -11.71 -10.44 9.16
N VAL A 92 -11.46 -10.68 7.87
CA VAL A 92 -12.36 -11.42 6.98
C VAL A 92 -12.53 -12.86 7.47
N GLU A 93 -11.46 -13.54 7.83
CA GLU A 93 -11.49 -14.90 8.39
C GLU A 93 -12.33 -14.96 9.69
N ALA A 94 -12.08 -14.02 10.61
CA ALA A 94 -12.84 -13.93 11.86
C ALA A 94 -14.34 -13.69 11.60
N ALA A 95 -14.67 -12.80 10.66
CA ALA A 95 -16.05 -12.51 10.29
C ALA A 95 -16.74 -13.71 9.61
N GLN A 96 -16.05 -14.44 8.74
CA GLN A 96 -16.57 -15.66 8.12
C GLN A 96 -16.85 -16.74 9.17
N ALA A 97 -15.94 -16.92 10.13
CA ALA A 97 -16.13 -17.86 11.24
C ALA A 97 -17.35 -17.48 12.10
N ALA A 98 -17.55 -16.20 12.38
CA ALA A 98 -18.71 -15.71 13.12
C ALA A 98 -20.03 -15.95 12.35
N ALA A 99 -20.06 -15.64 11.05
CA ALA A 99 -21.22 -15.91 10.20
C ALA A 99 -21.52 -17.41 10.08
N GLY A 100 -20.49 -18.26 10.12
CA GLY A 100 -20.66 -19.72 10.19
C GLY A 100 -21.28 -20.22 11.49
N ARG A 101 -20.97 -19.57 12.63
CA ARG A 101 -21.55 -19.91 13.94
C ARG A 101 -23.02 -19.50 14.07
N MET A 102 -23.44 -18.39 13.45
CA MET A 102 -24.85 -17.95 13.44
C MET A 102 -25.80 -18.92 12.73
N ALA A 103 -25.26 -19.85 11.94
CA ALA A 103 -26.02 -20.88 11.23
C ALA A 103 -26.22 -22.17 12.03
N ARG A 104 -25.61 -22.29 13.22
CA ARG A 104 -25.84 -23.40 14.16
C ARG A 104 -27.01 -23.11 15.09
#